data_AF-A0A8J2KSV8-F1
#
_entry.id   AF-A0A8J2KSV8-F1
#
_cell.length_a   1.000
_cell.length_b   1.000
_cell.length_c   1.000
_cell.angle_alpha   90.00
_cell.angle_beta   90.00
_cell.angle_gamma   90.00
#
_symmetry.space_group_name_H-M   'P 1'
#
loop_
_entity.id
_entity.type
_entity.pdbx_description
1 polymer ?
#
loop_
_entity_poly.entity_id
_entity_poly.type
_entity_poly.pdbx_seq_one_letter_code
_entity_poly.pdbx_strand_id
1 'polypeptide(L)'
;MTSYSGYLTVNEAYNSNLFFWLFPAIENPDTSSVILVVNSVPGVSLMQGIFLENGPFTLNDNLELTEQNYTWAKTHTLIYIDTPVGAGFSFTDNEDGL
;
A
#
# COMPACT_ATOMS: atom_id res chain seq x y z
N MET A 1 -7.98 -13.33 0.00
CA MET A 1 -6.54 -13.33 0.37
C MET A 1 -6.28 -12.71 1.76
N THR A 2 -5.28 -13.18 2.51
CA THR A 2 -4.80 -12.53 3.76
C THR A 2 -3.80 -11.41 3.43
N SER A 3 -3.94 -10.24 4.05
CA SER A 3 -3.05 -9.08 3.85
C SER A 3 -2.79 -8.37 5.19
N TYR A 4 -1.79 -7.50 5.24
CA TYR A 4 -1.34 -6.84 6.46
C TYR A 4 -1.16 -5.35 6.21
N SER A 5 -1.75 -4.50 7.05
CA SER A 5 -1.53 -3.06 6.99
C SER A 5 -1.08 -2.53 8.35
N GLY A 6 -0.46 -1.36 8.34
CA GLY A 6 0.02 -0.74 9.55
C GLY A 6 0.80 0.54 9.26
N TYR A 7 1.54 0.97 10.27
CA TYR A 7 2.33 2.19 10.22
C TYR A 7 3.79 1.90 10.48
N LEU A 8 4.66 2.58 9.73
CA LEU A 8 6.09 2.65 9.96
C LEU A 8 6.40 4.03 10.52
N THR A 9 6.79 4.10 11.80
CA THR A 9 7.23 5.36 12.41
C THR A 9 8.60 5.74 11.85
N VAL A 10 8.66 6.89 11.17
CA VAL A 10 9.88 7.40 10.53
C VAL A 10 10.49 8.58 11.28
N ASN A 11 9.70 9.24 12.15
CA ASN A 11 10.20 10.25 13.07
C ASN A 11 9.38 10.23 14.38
N GLU A 12 9.96 9.73 15.46
CA GLU A 12 9.29 9.65 16.76
C GLU A 12 9.03 11.01 17.41
N ALA A 13 9.88 12.02 17.15
CA ALA A 13 9.75 13.34 17.78
C ALA A 13 8.48 14.09 17.33
N TYR A 14 8.02 13.82 16.11
CA TYR A 14 6.81 14.39 15.52
C TYR A 14 5.67 13.38 15.36
N ASN A 15 5.89 12.13 15.79
CA ASN A 15 4.99 11.03 15.51
C ASN A 15 4.66 10.92 14.01
N SER A 16 5.68 11.07 13.16
CA SER A 16 5.54 10.92 11.70
C SER A 16 5.53 9.44 11.32
N ASN A 17 4.46 9.02 10.66
CA ASN A 17 4.15 7.63 10.36
C ASN A 17 3.78 7.47 8.88
N LEU A 18 4.43 6.51 8.21
CA LEU A 18 4.05 6.09 6.86
C LEU A 18 3.08 4.92 6.94
N PHE A 19 1.93 5.02 6.29
CA PHE A 19 1.00 3.92 6.13
C PHE A 19 1.52 2.94 5.08
N PHE A 20 1.42 1.64 5.35
CA PHE A 20 1.67 0.58 4.38
C PHE A 20 0.54 -0.44 4.31
N TRP A 21 0.41 -1.07 3.15
CA TRP A 21 -0.40 -2.28 2.97
C TRP A 21 0.38 -3.32 2.17
N LEU A 22 0.64 -4.46 2.81
CA LEU A 22 1.36 -5.61 2.30
C LEU A 22 0.40 -6.72 1.87
N PHE A 23 0.60 -7.22 0.66
CA PHE A 23 -0.11 -8.33 0.06
C PHE A 23 0.90 -9.43 -0.29
N PRO A 24 0.95 -10.54 0.46
CA PRO A 24 1.79 -11.67 0.11
C PRO A 24 1.45 -12.22 -1.27
N ALA A 25 2.43 -12.82 -1.95
CA ALA A 25 2.15 -13.49 -3.21
C ALA A 25 1.13 -14.61 -3.02
N ILE A 26 0.18 -14.73 -3.95
CA ILE A 26 -0.82 -15.78 -3.97
C ILE A 26 -0.13 -17.14 -4.20
N GLU A 27 0.84 -17.17 -5.12
CA GLU A 27 1.65 -18.36 -5.40
C GLU A 27 3.00 -18.27 -4.68
N ASN A 28 3.30 -19.29 -3.85
CA ASN A 28 4.57 -19.45 -3.15
C ASN A 28 5.03 -18.22 -2.33
N PRO A 29 4.21 -17.72 -1.38
CA PRO A 29 4.48 -16.48 -0.63
C PRO A 29 5.86 -16.46 0.03
N ASP A 30 6.28 -17.59 0.61
CA ASP A 30 7.53 -17.70 1.39
C ASP A 30 8.81 -17.58 0.53
N THR A 31 8.71 -17.77 -0.78
CA THR A 31 9.85 -17.70 -1.72
C THR A 31 9.69 -16.61 -2.77
N SER A 32 8.56 -15.90 -2.76
CA SER A 32 8.24 -14.88 -3.74
C SER A 32 9.15 -13.66 -3.60
N SER A 33 9.47 -13.02 -4.73
CA SER A 33 10.13 -11.72 -4.72
C SER A 33 9.18 -10.64 -4.20
N VAL A 34 9.73 -9.66 -3.48
CA VAL A 34 8.98 -8.51 -2.95
C VAL A 34 9.11 -7.33 -3.90
N ILE A 35 7.98 -6.71 -4.25
CA ILE A 35 7.91 -5.45 -4.99
C ILE A 35 7.40 -4.37 -4.05
N LEU A 36 8.20 -3.31 -3.91
CA LEU A 36 7.77 -2.07 -3.28
C LEU A 36 7.15 -1.17 -4.37
N VAL A 37 5.89 -0.80 -4.18
CA VAL A 37 5.16 0.13 -5.03
C VAL A 37 5.18 1.50 -4.36
N VAL A 38 5.62 2.52 -5.09
CA VAL A 38 5.68 3.92 -4.64
C VAL A 38 5.04 4.81 -5.69
N ASN A 39 4.31 5.85 -5.25
CA ASN A 39 3.71 6.81 -6.17
C ASN A 39 4.79 7.77 -6.69
N SER A 40 4.72 8.10 -7.98
CA SER A 40 5.60 9.10 -8.59
C SER A 40 5.17 10.54 -8.27
N VAL A 41 3.92 10.74 -7.87
CA VAL A 41 3.35 12.05 -7.50
C VAL A 41 3.28 12.15 -5.98
N PRO A 42 4.03 13.09 -5.36
CA PRO A 42 3.98 13.31 -3.92
C PRO A 42 2.56 13.67 -3.44
N GLY A 43 2.16 13.13 -2.29
CA GLY A 43 0.89 13.47 -1.63
C GLY A 43 -0.32 12.66 -2.11
N VAL A 44 -0.17 11.85 -3.16
CA VAL A 44 -1.24 10.98 -3.67
C VAL A 44 -1.15 9.62 -3.01
N SER A 45 -2.29 9.10 -2.54
CA SER A 45 -2.36 7.76 -1.96
C SER A 45 -2.18 6.67 -3.01
N LEU A 46 -1.49 5.60 -2.63
CA LEU A 46 -1.27 4.40 -3.43
C LEU A 46 -2.47 3.46 -3.50
N MET A 47 -3.60 3.81 -2.87
CA MET A 47 -4.82 3.03 -3.02
C MET A 47 -5.22 2.88 -4.50
N GLN A 48 -4.87 3.84 -5.36
CA GLN A 48 -5.06 3.72 -6.81
C GLN A 48 -4.30 2.51 -7.39
N GLY A 49 -3.05 2.28 -6.97
CA GLY A 49 -2.27 1.11 -7.41
C GLY A 49 -2.92 -0.21 -6.99
N ILE A 50 -3.57 -0.24 -5.82
CA ILE A 50 -4.26 -1.41 -5.29
C ILE A 50 -5.52 -1.74 -6.09
N PHE A 51 -6.35 -0.74 -6.39
CA PHE A 51 -7.69 -0.94 -6.94
C PHE A 51 -7.80 -0.75 -8.46
N LEU A 52 -6.90 0.03 -9.06
CA LEU A 52 -7.01 0.50 -10.45
C LEU A 52 -5.85 0.04 -11.34
N GLU A 53 -4.76 -0.48 -10.77
CA GLU A 53 -3.55 -0.84 -11.53
C GLU A 53 -3.16 -2.32 -11.37
N ASN A 54 -2.21 -2.60 -10.48
CA ASN A 54 -1.52 -3.90 -10.38
C ASN A 54 -1.90 -4.70 -9.13
N GLY A 55 -2.73 -4.12 -8.26
CA GLY A 55 -3.12 -4.73 -7.01
C GLY A 55 -4.11 -5.88 -7.16
N PRO A 56 -4.37 -6.56 -6.03
CA PRO A 56 -5.12 -7.82 -6.00
C PRO A 56 -6.63 -7.64 -6.07
N PHE A 57 -7.12 -6.41 -6.02
CA PHE A 57 -8.55 -6.12 -5.88
C PHE A 57 -9.02 -5.08 -6.88
N THR A 58 -10.32 -5.12 -7.19
CA THR A 58 -11.03 -4.04 -7.86
C THR A 58 -12.35 -3.78 -7.14
N LEU A 59 -12.92 -2.60 -7.32
CA LEU A 59 -14.22 -2.22 -6.78
C LEU A 59 -15.27 -2.32 -7.89
N ASN A 60 -16.36 -3.01 -7.62
CA ASN A 60 -17.51 -3.01 -8.53
C ASN A 60 -18.36 -1.73 -8.34
N ASP A 61 -19.39 -1.56 -9.18
CA ASP A 61 -20.29 -0.39 -9.12
C ASP A 61 -21.04 -0.25 -7.78
N ASN A 62 -21.14 -1.32 -7.01
CA ASN A 62 -21.74 -1.34 -5.66
C ASN A 62 -20.71 -1.06 -4.56
N LEU A 63 -19.47 -0.70 -4.90
CA LEU A 63 -18.34 -0.53 -3.99
C LEU A 63 -17.95 -1.80 -3.23
N GLU A 64 -18.27 -2.97 -3.79
CA GLU A 64 -17.82 -4.25 -3.26
C GLU A 64 -16.47 -4.62 -3.84
N LEU A 65 -15.64 -5.18 -2.98
CA LEU A 65 -14.29 -5.59 -3.30
C LEU A 65 -14.31 -6.97 -3.98
N THR A 66 -13.73 -7.07 -5.16
CA THR A 66 -13.62 -8.32 -5.92
C THR A 66 -12.16 -8.62 -6.24
N GLU A 67 -11.78 -9.90 -6.26
CA GLU A 67 -10.40 -10.31 -6.59
C GLU A 67 -10.10 -10.05 -8.06
N GLN A 68 -8.92 -9.49 -8.33
CA GLN A 68 -8.45 -9.16 -9.67
C GLN A 68 -7.70 -10.35 -10.27
N ASN A 69 -8.14 -10.81 -11.44
CA ASN A 69 -7.51 -11.94 -12.14
C ASN A 69 -6.13 -11.60 -12.70
N TYR A 70 -5.89 -10.32 -13.00
CA TYR A 70 -4.64 -9.80 -13.55
C TYR A 70 -3.93 -8.91 -12.53
N THR A 71 -3.34 -9.53 -11.51
CA THR A 71 -2.60 -8.84 -10.45
C THR A 71 -1.14 -9.27 -10.39
N TRP A 72 -0.24 -8.36 -10.03
CA TRP A 72 1.15 -8.71 -9.73
C TRP A 72 1.27 -9.54 -8.45
N ALA A 73 0.28 -9.47 -7.56
CA ALA A 73 0.19 -10.28 -6.35
C ALA A 73 0.10 -11.78 -6.66
N LYS A 74 -0.17 -12.17 -7.92
CA LYS A 74 -0.17 -13.57 -8.32
C LYS A 74 1.16 -14.25 -8.02
N THR A 75 2.28 -13.59 -8.30
CA THR A 75 3.64 -14.17 -8.22
C THR A 75 4.60 -13.38 -7.34
N HIS A 76 4.24 -12.19 -6.91
CA HIS A 76 5.09 -11.30 -6.11
C HIS A 76 4.36 -10.83 -4.86
N THR A 77 5.10 -10.67 -3.77
CA THR A 77 4.58 -9.97 -2.60
C THR A 77 4.63 -8.47 -2.88
N LEU A 78 3.52 -7.76 -2.74
CA LEU A 78 3.42 -6.33 -2.99
C LEU A 78 3.38 -5.56 -1.69
N ILE A 79 4.11 -4.45 -1.60
CA ILE A 79 4.03 -3.49 -0.50
C ILE A 79 3.71 -2.12 -1.10
N TYR A 80 2.58 -1.56 -0.72
CA TYR A 80 2.20 -0.19 -1.06
C TYR A 80 2.49 0.70 0.14
N ILE A 81 3.20 1.82 -0.06
CA ILE A 81 3.48 2.82 0.98
C ILE A 81 3.03 4.21 0.54
N ASP A 82 2.17 4.85 1.32
CA ASP A 82 1.78 6.23 1.06
C ASP A 82 2.93 7.18 1.42
N THR A 83 3.50 7.87 0.43
CA THR A 83 4.65 8.77 0.62
C THR A 83 4.45 10.13 -0.06
N PRO A 84 4.98 11.23 0.51
CA PRO A 84 5.69 11.35 1.80
C PRO A 84 4.73 11.30 3.00
N VAL A 85 5.22 11.65 4.20
CA VAL A 85 4.37 11.82 5.39
C VAL A 85 3.28 12.86 5.07
N GLY A 86 2.04 12.59 5.50
CA GLY A 86 0.87 13.40 5.15
C GLY A 86 0.18 13.00 3.83
N ALA A 87 0.76 12.11 3.03
CA ALA A 87 0.09 11.54 1.87
C ALA A 87 -0.91 10.45 2.29
N GLY A 88 -2.12 10.44 1.71
CA GLY A 88 -3.10 9.38 1.91
C GLY A 88 -3.40 9.11 3.39
N PHE A 89 -3.05 7.92 3.88
CA PHE A 89 -3.22 7.54 5.28
C PHE A 89 -1.97 7.80 6.16
N SER A 90 -0.85 8.22 5.57
CA SER A 90 0.36 8.62 6.31
C SER A 90 0.13 9.93 7.05
N PHE A 91 0.64 10.07 8.28
CA PHE A 91 0.33 11.21 9.16
C PHE A 91 1.51 11.64 10.03
N THR A 92 1.40 12.83 10.61
CA THR A 92 2.29 13.41 11.62
C THR A 92 1.47 14.26 12.58
N ASP A 93 1.89 14.39 13.84
CA ASP A 93 1.25 15.26 14.82
C ASP A 93 1.83 16.70 14.80
N ASN A 94 2.84 16.95 13.96
CA ASN A 94 3.52 18.23 13.81
C ASN A 94 3.84 18.55 12.34
N GLU A 95 3.62 19.80 11.92
CA GLU A 95 3.93 20.31 10.57
C GLU A 95 5.42 20.19 10.22
N ASP A 96 6.32 20.31 11.20
CA ASP A 96 7.77 20.09 11.02
C ASP A 96 8.12 18.61 10.68
N GLY A 97 7.13 17.71 10.79
CA GLY A 97 7.24 16.29 10.46
C GLY A 97 6.61 15.88 9.12
N LEU A 98 6.16 16.84 8.31
CA LEU A 98 5.70 16.64 6.92
C LEU A 98 6.86 16.47 5.94
#